data_AF-R7SSY0-F1
#
_entry.id   AF-R7SSY0-F1
#
_cell.length_a   1.000
_cell.length_b   1.000
_cell.length_c   1.000
_cell.angle_alpha   90.00
_cell.angle_beta   90.00
_cell.angle_gamma   90.00
#
_symmetry.space_group_name_H-M   'P 1'
#
loop_
_entity.id
_entity.type
_entity.pdbx_description
1 polymer ?
#
loop_
_entity_poly.entity_id
_entity_poly.type
_entity_poly.pdbx_seq_one_letter_code
_entity_poly.pdbx_strand_id
1 'polypeptide(L)'
;MLQSSLELDPSFAMSTKTSDLPFSEFASILPAADLADLAGLCASAVRERTLARAEEYRRFALALHSVHNAVLPIHRLPFELLSTIFRKAWKDRSSLRMAHVCRRWRSTALQTPALWADAIACTSFTLAGPDQYSYMDTLLERSVPRDVRMTICYFPKALRFHLLPHISRIAVLDIKIHSANQLHNLWETLRGGMSCLEGLYILCPITDYHEFIDYPPRTWLNEWGSRVACKALPNGSLPRLRHLR
;
A
#
# COMPACT_ATOMS: atom_id res chain seq x y z
N MET A 1 15.62 -19.20 -91.73
CA MET A 1 14.18 -19.29 -92.05
C MET A 1 13.48 -19.56 -90.73
N LEU A 2 12.99 -18.51 -90.07
CA LEU A 2 11.58 -18.07 -90.08
C LEU A 2 10.67 -18.99 -89.25
N GLN A 3 10.22 -18.44 -88.09
CA GLN A 3 8.87 -18.48 -87.49
C GLN A 3 8.30 -19.85 -87.02
N SER A 4 7.44 -19.98 -86.01
CA SER A 4 6.74 -19.08 -85.05
C SER A 4 5.78 -20.01 -84.27
N SER A 5 5.91 -20.17 -82.95
CA SER A 5 5.05 -19.58 -81.89
C SER A 5 3.97 -20.53 -81.31
N LEU A 6 3.62 -20.22 -80.05
CA LEU A 6 2.41 -20.60 -79.27
C LEU A 6 2.48 -21.97 -78.55
N GLU A 7 2.10 -22.15 -77.28
CA GLU A 7 1.71 -21.29 -76.16
C GLU A 7 1.43 -22.23 -74.95
N LEU A 8 1.25 -21.64 -73.76
CA LEU A 8 0.58 -22.18 -72.56
C LEU A 8 1.43 -22.76 -71.42
N ASP A 9 1.75 -21.84 -70.51
CA ASP A 9 1.78 -22.02 -69.05
C ASP A 9 0.40 -22.51 -68.54
N PRO A 10 0.32 -23.20 -67.39
CA PRO A 10 -0.08 -22.45 -66.20
C PRO A 10 0.55 -22.95 -64.89
N SER A 11 1.35 -22.07 -64.28
CA SER A 11 1.15 -21.56 -62.91
C SER A 11 -0.03 -22.17 -62.13
N PHE A 12 0.28 -23.09 -61.20
CA PHE A 12 -0.53 -23.31 -59.99
C PHE A 12 0.37 -23.63 -58.79
N ALA A 13 1.22 -22.67 -58.42
CA ALA A 13 1.88 -22.70 -57.12
C ALA A 13 0.97 -21.97 -56.11
N MET A 14 0.28 -22.78 -55.31
CA MET A 14 -0.59 -22.38 -54.20
C MET A 14 0.25 -21.64 -53.14
N SER A 15 0.34 -20.32 -53.28
CA SER A 15 0.95 -19.43 -52.30
C SER A 15 0.01 -19.30 -51.10
N THR A 16 0.28 -20.06 -50.05
CA THR A 16 -0.32 -19.86 -48.72
C THR A 16 0.20 -18.54 -48.16
N LYS A 17 -0.42 -17.43 -48.57
CA LYS A 17 -0.27 -16.13 -47.93
C LYS A 17 -0.86 -16.23 -46.53
N THR A 18 -0.01 -16.53 -45.55
CA THR A 18 -0.20 -16.13 -44.16
C THR A 18 -0.49 -14.64 -44.17
N SER A 19 -1.76 -14.29 -43.99
CA SER A 19 -2.22 -12.91 -43.86
C SER A 19 -1.41 -12.22 -42.76
N ASP A 20 -0.82 -11.08 -43.10
CA ASP A 20 -0.15 -10.15 -42.21
C ASP A 20 -1.09 -9.71 -41.07
N LEU A 21 -1.15 -10.51 -40.01
CA LEU A 21 -1.76 -10.09 -38.76
C LEU A 21 -0.79 -9.09 -38.10
N PRO A 22 -1.25 -7.92 -37.65
CA PRO A 22 -0.42 -6.85 -37.09
C PRO A 22 0.27 -7.21 -35.75
N PHE A 23 0.28 -8.49 -35.37
CA PHE A 23 0.80 -9.03 -34.11
C PHE A 23 1.73 -10.24 -34.31
N SER A 24 2.28 -10.39 -35.53
CA SER A 24 3.11 -11.56 -35.95
C SER A 24 4.22 -11.91 -34.95
N GLU A 25 4.86 -10.91 -34.32
CA GLU A 25 5.90 -11.12 -33.30
C GLU A 25 5.38 -11.91 -32.08
N PHE A 26 4.16 -11.61 -31.62
CA PHE A 26 3.55 -12.27 -30.45
C PHE A 26 2.95 -13.63 -30.77
N ALA A 27 2.58 -13.86 -32.04
CA ALA A 27 2.00 -15.12 -32.48
C ALA A 27 2.96 -16.31 -32.31
N SER A 28 4.27 -16.08 -32.42
CA SER A 28 5.29 -17.11 -32.27
C SER A 28 5.40 -17.72 -30.86
N ILE A 29 4.92 -17.01 -29.84
CA ILE A 29 4.99 -17.41 -28.42
C ILE A 29 3.72 -18.17 -28.00
N LEU A 30 2.62 -18.01 -28.75
CA LEU A 30 1.34 -18.60 -28.40
C LEU A 30 1.23 -20.06 -28.86
N PRO A 31 0.59 -20.94 -28.07
CA PRO A 31 0.25 -22.28 -28.50
C PRO A 31 -0.58 -22.30 -29.79
N ALA A 32 -0.36 -23.30 -30.65
CA ALA A 32 -1.03 -23.42 -31.95
C ALA A 32 -2.57 -23.46 -31.85
N ALA A 33 -3.11 -24.05 -30.78
CA ALA A 33 -4.56 -24.09 -30.52
C ALA A 33 -5.14 -22.68 -30.31
N ASP A 34 -4.41 -21.78 -29.66
CA ASP A 34 -4.88 -20.42 -29.43
C ASP A 34 -4.82 -19.58 -30.71
N LEU A 35 -3.81 -19.80 -31.55
CA LEU A 35 -3.72 -19.14 -32.86
C LEU A 35 -4.88 -19.55 -33.76
N ALA A 36 -5.26 -20.83 -33.73
CA ALA A 36 -6.42 -21.33 -34.46
C ALA A 36 -7.73 -20.70 -33.94
N ASP A 37 -7.87 -20.55 -32.62
CA ASP A 37 -9.03 -19.92 -31.97
C ASP A 37 -9.19 -18.42 -32.31
N LEU A 38 -8.12 -17.76 -32.77
CA LEU A 38 -8.14 -16.35 -33.16
C LEU A 38 -8.35 -16.13 -34.66
N ALA A 39 -8.22 -17.18 -35.48
CA ALA A 39 -8.31 -17.07 -36.92
C ALA A 39 -9.72 -16.66 -37.37
N GLY A 40 -9.81 -15.66 -38.25
CA GLY A 40 -11.07 -15.21 -38.85
C GLY A 40 -11.99 -14.40 -37.92
N LEU A 41 -11.56 -14.11 -36.68
CA LEU A 41 -12.32 -13.24 -35.76
C LEU A 41 -12.16 -11.75 -36.12
N CYS A 42 -13.21 -10.96 -35.84
CA CYS A 42 -13.11 -9.50 -35.90
C CYS A 42 -12.33 -8.95 -34.70
N ALA A 43 -11.84 -7.71 -34.80
CA ALA A 43 -10.95 -7.12 -33.80
C ALA A 43 -11.50 -7.10 -32.35
N SER A 44 -12.81 -6.87 -32.17
CA SER A 44 -13.45 -6.91 -30.85
C SER A 44 -13.47 -8.32 -30.26
N ALA A 45 -13.79 -9.32 -31.08
CA ALA A 45 -13.79 -10.73 -30.68
C ALA A 45 -12.37 -11.23 -30.39
N VAL A 46 -11.37 -10.82 -31.17
CA VAL A 46 -9.94 -11.11 -30.88
C VAL A 46 -9.55 -10.53 -29.53
N ARG A 47 -9.91 -9.25 -29.25
CA ARG A 47 -9.60 -8.61 -27.96
C ARG A 47 -10.24 -9.34 -26.79
N GLU A 48 -11.52 -9.69 -26.89
CA GLU A 48 -12.23 -10.42 -25.83
C GLU A 48 -11.64 -11.82 -25.62
N ARG A 49 -11.38 -12.55 -26.71
CA ARG A 49 -10.83 -13.91 -26.67
C ARG A 49 -9.42 -13.94 -26.10
N THR A 50 -8.55 -13.02 -26.53
CA THR A 50 -7.17 -12.91 -26.01
C THR A 50 -7.16 -12.53 -24.53
N LEU A 51 -8.03 -11.61 -24.07
CA LEU A 51 -8.15 -11.29 -22.65
C LEU A 51 -8.61 -12.49 -21.82
N ALA A 52 -9.63 -13.21 -22.29
CA ALA A 52 -10.11 -14.42 -21.59
C ALA A 52 -9.03 -15.49 -21.51
N ARG A 53 -8.28 -15.70 -22.60
CA ARG A 53 -7.22 -16.71 -22.66
C ARG A 53 -5.99 -16.34 -21.83
N ALA A 54 -5.58 -15.07 -21.86
CA ALA A 54 -4.52 -14.56 -20.99
C ALA A 54 -4.84 -14.75 -19.50
N GLU A 55 -6.10 -14.50 -19.12
CA GLU A 55 -6.58 -14.73 -17.76
C GLU A 55 -6.58 -16.23 -17.38
N GLU A 56 -6.89 -17.13 -18.30
CA GLU A 56 -6.79 -18.58 -18.10
C GLU A 56 -5.34 -19.03 -17.88
N TYR A 57 -4.40 -18.60 -18.73
CA TYR A 57 -2.97 -18.89 -18.54
C TYR A 57 -2.43 -18.33 -17.24
N ARG A 58 -2.87 -17.12 -16.87
CA ARG A 58 -2.51 -16.53 -15.57
C ARG A 58 -2.97 -17.40 -14.41
N ARG A 59 -4.20 -17.94 -14.46
CA ARG A 59 -4.72 -18.86 -13.44
C ARG A 59 -3.92 -20.16 -13.39
N PHE A 60 -3.59 -20.73 -14.55
CA PHE A 60 -2.78 -21.94 -14.64
C PHE A 60 -1.37 -21.74 -14.05
N ALA A 61 -0.67 -20.67 -14.45
CA ALA A 61 0.64 -20.32 -13.92
C ALA A 61 0.59 -20.12 -12.39
N LEU A 62 -0.43 -19.43 -11.87
CA LEU A 62 -0.62 -19.26 -10.43
C LEU A 62 -0.88 -20.58 -9.70
N ALA A 63 -1.60 -21.53 -10.33
CA ALA A 63 -1.81 -22.86 -9.75
C ALA A 63 -0.50 -23.64 -9.66
N LEU A 64 0.32 -23.65 -10.71
CA LEU A 64 1.65 -24.26 -10.69
C LEU A 64 2.56 -23.64 -9.61
N HIS A 65 2.59 -22.30 -9.52
CA HIS A 65 3.32 -21.62 -8.45
C HIS A 65 2.79 -21.98 -7.06
N SER A 66 1.48 -22.17 -6.90
CA SER A 66 0.89 -22.59 -5.62
C SER A 66 1.36 -24.00 -5.23
N VAL A 67 1.42 -24.94 -6.18
CA VAL A 67 1.94 -26.30 -5.94
C VAL A 67 3.42 -26.25 -5.58
N HIS A 68 4.23 -25.51 -6.35
CA HIS A 68 5.65 -25.31 -6.06
C HIS A 68 5.86 -24.74 -4.64
N ASN A 69 5.11 -23.71 -4.28
CA ASN A 69 5.20 -23.10 -2.96
C ASN A 69 4.79 -24.07 -1.85
N ALA A 70 3.75 -24.88 -2.05
CA ALA A 70 3.26 -25.82 -1.03
C ALA A 70 4.31 -26.84 -0.58
N VAL A 71 5.27 -27.19 -1.43
CA VAL A 71 6.34 -28.15 -1.10
C VAL A 71 7.60 -27.49 -0.49
N LEU A 72 7.68 -26.15 -0.45
CA LEU A 72 8.83 -25.46 0.13
C LEU A 72 8.90 -25.65 1.66
N PRO A 73 10.11 -25.73 2.25
CA PRO A 73 10.27 -25.90 3.70
C PRO A 73 9.56 -24.82 4.54
N ILE A 74 9.52 -23.57 4.06
CA ILE A 74 8.84 -22.46 4.76
C ILE A 74 7.32 -22.68 4.87
N HIS A 75 6.73 -23.48 3.98
CA HIS A 75 5.33 -23.92 4.07
C HIS A 75 5.12 -25.07 5.08
N ARG A 76 6.16 -25.54 5.76
CA ARG A 76 5.99 -26.46 6.90
C ARG A 76 5.96 -25.75 8.25
N LEU A 77 6.29 -24.45 8.28
CA LEU A 77 6.29 -23.68 9.51
C LEU A 77 4.86 -23.49 10.05
N PRO A 78 4.62 -23.73 11.34
CA PRO A 78 3.39 -23.32 12.01
C PRO A 78 3.09 -21.83 11.80
N PHE A 79 1.81 -21.47 11.90
CA PHE A 79 1.34 -20.10 11.72
C PHE A 79 2.06 -19.11 12.64
N GLU A 80 2.30 -19.51 13.88
CA GLU A 80 2.93 -18.71 14.94
C GLU A 80 4.39 -18.38 14.59
N LEU A 81 5.12 -19.34 14.04
CA LEU A 81 6.51 -19.11 13.61
C LEU A 81 6.54 -18.20 12.38
N LEU A 82 5.68 -18.45 11.40
CA LEU A 82 5.65 -17.64 10.18
C LEU A 82 5.24 -16.18 10.46
N SER A 83 4.23 -15.98 11.31
CA SER A 83 3.80 -14.65 11.76
C SER A 83 4.91 -13.93 12.55
N THR A 84 5.62 -14.64 13.44
CA THR A 84 6.77 -14.10 14.16
C THR A 84 7.91 -13.68 13.22
N ILE A 85 8.23 -14.50 12.22
CA ILE A 85 9.22 -14.18 11.19
C ILE A 85 8.81 -12.90 10.45
N PHE A 86 7.55 -12.78 10.02
CA PHE A 86 7.08 -11.58 9.32
C PHE A 86 7.21 -10.32 10.16
N ARG A 87 6.87 -10.40 11.45
CA ARG A 87 7.03 -9.28 12.38
C ARG A 87 8.49 -8.84 12.51
N LYS A 88 9.41 -9.80 12.61
CA LYS A 88 10.85 -9.53 12.72
C LYS A 88 11.48 -9.06 11.39
N ALA A 89 10.93 -9.50 10.26
CA ALA A 89 11.40 -9.12 8.93
C ALA A 89 10.85 -7.77 8.45
N TRP A 90 9.82 -7.23 9.12
CA TRP A 90 9.24 -5.94 8.77
C TRP A 90 10.22 -4.81 9.05
N LYS A 91 10.48 -3.97 8.04
CA LYS A 91 11.38 -2.81 8.14
C LYS A 91 10.65 -1.52 7.79
N ASP A 92 9.96 -1.52 6.66
CA ASP A 92 9.29 -0.35 6.11
C ASP A 92 8.13 -0.77 5.19
N ARG A 93 7.57 0.19 4.45
CA ARG A 93 6.47 -0.06 3.50
C ARG A 93 6.83 -1.07 2.40
N SER A 94 8.10 -1.22 2.02
CA SER A 94 8.53 -2.22 1.02
C SER A 94 8.33 -3.66 1.50
N SER A 95 8.28 -3.87 2.83
CA SER A 95 7.98 -5.16 3.46
C SER A 95 6.60 -5.70 3.08
N LEU A 96 5.68 -4.86 2.58
CA LEU A 96 4.40 -5.30 2.00
C LEU A 96 4.58 -6.34 0.89
N ARG A 97 5.70 -6.32 0.16
CA ARG A 97 6.03 -7.31 -0.89
C ARG A 97 6.00 -8.75 -0.37
N MET A 98 6.26 -8.97 0.92
CA MET A 98 6.13 -10.31 1.53
C MET A 98 4.69 -10.86 1.38
N ALA A 99 3.66 -10.02 1.50
CA ALA A 99 2.27 -10.43 1.31
C ALA A 99 1.89 -10.71 -0.16
N HIS A 100 2.83 -10.56 -1.10
CA HIS A 100 2.67 -10.88 -2.53
C HIS A 100 3.39 -12.16 -2.96
N VAL A 101 4.17 -12.80 -2.08
CA VAL A 101 4.93 -14.02 -2.41
C VAL A 101 4.00 -15.19 -2.74
N CYS A 102 3.06 -15.49 -1.84
CA CYS A 102 2.07 -16.53 -2.07
C CYS A 102 0.79 -16.28 -1.25
N ARG A 103 -0.28 -17.03 -1.55
CA ARG A 103 -1.57 -16.90 -0.84
C ARG A 103 -1.45 -17.13 0.67
N ARG A 104 -0.62 -18.08 1.10
CA ARG A 104 -0.39 -18.36 2.51
C ARG A 104 0.27 -17.19 3.22
N TRP A 105 1.33 -16.62 2.65
CA TRP A 105 2.02 -15.47 3.25
C TRP A 105 1.08 -14.27 3.37
N ARG A 106 0.28 -14.01 2.33
CA ARG A 106 -0.75 -12.98 2.38
C ARG A 106 -1.75 -13.25 3.51
N SER A 107 -2.27 -14.47 3.59
CA SER A 107 -3.24 -14.87 4.62
C SER A 107 -2.65 -14.75 6.03
N THR A 108 -1.41 -15.20 6.24
CA THR A 108 -0.73 -15.10 7.53
C THR A 108 -0.50 -13.64 7.93
N ALA A 109 -0.03 -12.79 7.01
CA ALA A 109 0.16 -11.36 7.28
C ALA A 109 -1.18 -10.69 7.65
N LEU A 110 -2.25 -10.93 6.88
CA LEU A 110 -3.57 -10.36 7.14
C LEU A 110 -4.17 -10.83 8.47
N GLN A 111 -3.91 -12.07 8.90
CA GLN A 111 -4.38 -12.62 10.18
C GLN A 111 -3.48 -12.27 11.37
N THR A 112 -2.44 -11.44 11.21
CA THR A 112 -1.52 -11.08 12.29
C THR A 112 -1.65 -9.59 12.66
N PRO A 113 -2.62 -9.18 13.51
CA PRO A 113 -2.79 -7.78 13.92
C PRO A 113 -1.51 -7.12 14.48
N ALA A 114 -0.70 -7.90 15.21
CA ALA A 114 0.56 -7.40 15.77
C ALA A 114 1.58 -6.98 14.70
N LEU A 115 1.56 -7.59 13.51
CA LEU A 115 2.40 -7.18 12.39
C LEU A 115 2.06 -5.76 11.94
N TRP A 116 0.77 -5.44 11.84
CA TRP A 116 0.31 -4.12 11.41
C TRP A 116 0.53 -3.06 12.48
N ALA A 117 0.42 -3.43 13.76
CA ALA A 117 0.80 -2.54 14.87
C ALA A 117 2.31 -2.22 14.85
N ASP A 118 3.16 -3.22 14.65
CA ASP A 118 4.61 -3.04 14.49
C ASP A 118 4.92 -2.17 13.25
N ALA A 119 4.19 -2.37 12.15
CA ALA A 119 4.33 -1.57 10.94
C ALA A 119 4.02 -0.09 11.17
N ILE A 120 2.98 0.24 11.95
CA ILE A 120 2.67 1.62 12.34
C ILE A 120 3.81 2.21 13.18
N ALA A 121 4.34 1.44 14.13
CA ALA A 121 5.43 1.90 15.00
C ALA A 121 6.74 2.20 14.25
N CYS A 122 7.01 1.46 13.17
CA CYS A 122 8.17 1.69 12.30
C CYS A 122 7.92 2.72 11.18
N THR A 123 6.69 3.21 11.02
CA THR A 123 6.34 4.17 9.95
C THR A 123 6.27 5.59 10.50
N SER A 124 6.93 6.50 9.80
CA SER A 124 6.76 7.94 10.01
C SER A 124 5.77 8.48 8.99
N PHE A 125 4.59 8.92 9.44
CA PHE A 125 3.53 9.40 8.56
C PHE A 125 3.73 10.89 8.23
N THR A 126 4.18 11.16 7.01
CA THR A 126 4.18 12.52 6.42
C THR A 126 2.92 12.64 5.58
N LEU A 127 1.84 13.17 6.15
CA LEU A 127 0.49 13.19 5.54
C LEU A 127 0.24 14.52 4.81
N ALA A 128 0.98 14.74 3.73
CA ALA A 128 0.91 15.93 2.88
C ALA A 128 -0.06 15.80 1.70
N GLY A 129 -0.61 14.60 1.42
CA GLY A 129 -1.51 14.36 0.29
C GLY A 129 -2.62 13.32 0.56
N PRO A 130 -3.70 13.32 -0.26
CA PRO A 130 -4.89 12.48 -0.04
C PRO A 130 -4.60 10.97 -0.07
N ASP A 131 -3.70 10.50 -0.92
CA ASP A 131 -3.38 9.06 -1.05
C ASP A 131 -2.67 8.47 0.18
N GLN A 132 -2.13 9.32 1.06
CA GLN A 132 -1.34 8.88 2.20
C GLN A 132 -2.20 8.44 3.39
N TYR A 133 -3.45 8.91 3.47
CA TYR A 133 -4.40 8.48 4.50
C TYR A 133 -4.84 7.03 4.27
N SER A 134 -5.11 6.63 3.02
CA SER A 134 -5.55 5.26 2.70
C SER A 134 -4.59 4.18 3.22
N TYR A 135 -3.28 4.44 3.12
CA TYR A 135 -2.27 3.53 3.66
C TYR A 135 -2.33 3.47 5.18
N MET A 136 -2.40 4.62 5.86
CA MET A 136 -2.49 4.68 7.32
C MET A 136 -3.77 4.00 7.83
N ASP A 137 -4.91 4.29 7.23
CA ASP A 137 -6.21 3.70 7.58
C ASP A 137 -6.16 2.18 7.46
N THR A 138 -5.60 1.65 6.35
CA THR A 138 -5.42 0.22 6.15
C THR A 138 -4.57 -0.42 7.26
N LEU A 139 -3.50 0.25 7.69
CA LEU A 139 -2.67 -0.24 8.80
C LEU A 139 -3.44 -0.22 10.13
N LEU A 140 -4.17 0.87 10.39
CA LEU A 140 -4.95 1.04 11.61
C LEU A 140 -6.05 -0.02 11.70
N GLU A 141 -6.84 -0.20 10.65
CA GLU A 141 -7.89 -1.22 10.56
C GLU A 141 -7.33 -2.63 10.83
N ARG A 142 -6.23 -2.99 10.16
CA ARG A 142 -5.65 -4.34 10.29
C ARG A 142 -4.95 -4.59 11.61
N SER A 143 -4.57 -3.54 12.33
CA SER A 143 -3.93 -3.67 13.64
C SER A 143 -4.91 -3.93 14.79
N VAL A 144 -6.23 -3.81 14.57
CA VAL A 144 -7.24 -4.10 15.61
C VAL A 144 -7.11 -5.55 16.11
N PRO A 145 -7.19 -5.82 17.43
CA PRO A 145 -7.48 -4.89 18.54
C PRO A 145 -6.22 -4.34 19.24
N ARG A 146 -5.05 -4.38 18.61
CA ARG A 146 -3.78 -4.01 19.26
C ARG A 146 -3.70 -2.52 19.52
N ASP A 147 -3.09 -2.16 20.64
CA ASP A 147 -2.66 -0.79 20.89
C ASP A 147 -1.53 -0.42 19.93
N VAL A 148 -1.48 0.85 19.52
CA VAL A 148 -0.53 1.31 18.51
C VAL A 148 0.34 2.45 19.04
N ARG A 149 1.60 2.41 18.63
CA ARG A 149 2.55 3.53 18.71
C ARG A 149 2.66 4.13 17.33
N MET A 150 2.50 5.44 17.20
CA MET A 150 2.54 6.12 15.91
C MET A 150 3.38 7.40 15.95
N THR A 151 4.03 7.68 14.81
CA THR A 151 4.82 8.89 14.61
C THR A 151 4.27 9.70 13.44
N ILE A 152 3.93 10.96 13.66
CA ILE A 152 3.27 11.85 12.69
C ILE A 152 4.17 13.07 12.46
N CYS A 153 4.71 13.22 11.26
CA CYS A 153 5.60 14.34 10.91
C CYS A 153 4.85 15.66 10.65
N TYR A 154 3.55 15.59 10.41
CA TYR A 154 2.71 16.72 10.02
C TYR A 154 1.26 16.43 10.42
N PHE A 155 0.62 17.33 11.17
CA PHE A 155 -0.74 17.13 11.71
C PHE A 155 -1.80 18.02 11.02
N PRO A 156 -2.34 17.59 9.86
CA PRO A 156 -3.40 18.33 9.17
C PRO A 156 -4.74 18.21 9.89
N LYS A 157 -5.63 19.17 9.65
CA LYS A 157 -7.01 19.14 10.20
C LYS A 157 -7.76 17.87 9.81
N ALA A 158 -7.54 17.34 8.61
CA ALA A 158 -8.24 16.14 8.11
C ALA A 158 -7.86 14.87 8.88
N LEU A 159 -6.64 14.79 9.42
CA LEU A 159 -6.12 13.61 10.12
C LEU A 159 -7.01 13.17 11.28
N ARG A 160 -7.64 14.12 11.98
CA ARG A 160 -8.57 13.81 13.09
C ARG A 160 -9.65 12.80 12.68
N PHE A 161 -10.19 12.91 11.47
CA PHE A 161 -11.27 12.05 11.00
C PHE A 161 -10.81 10.61 10.76
N HIS A 162 -9.53 10.43 10.43
CA HIS A 162 -8.90 9.13 10.26
C HIS A 162 -8.48 8.51 11.59
N LEU A 163 -8.11 9.33 12.59
CA LEU A 163 -7.73 8.83 13.91
C LEU A 163 -8.92 8.52 14.81
N LEU A 164 -10.03 9.26 14.71
CA LEU A 164 -11.20 9.12 15.58
C LEU A 164 -11.71 7.67 15.71
N PRO A 165 -11.84 6.87 14.64
CA PRO A 165 -12.27 5.46 14.75
C PRO A 165 -11.31 4.57 15.57
N HIS A 166 -10.07 5.00 15.73
CA HIS A 166 -8.97 4.24 16.33
C HIS A 166 -8.37 4.95 17.55
N ILE A 167 -8.95 6.06 17.98
CA ILE A 167 -8.34 7.00 18.92
C ILE A 167 -8.15 6.40 20.31
N SER A 168 -9.05 5.50 20.71
CA SER A 168 -9.07 4.86 22.03
C SER A 168 -7.90 3.90 22.26
N ARG A 169 -7.25 3.42 21.19
CA ARG A 169 -6.17 2.41 21.21
C ARG A 169 -4.80 2.97 20.82
N ILE A 170 -4.70 4.28 20.61
CA ILE A 170 -3.40 4.94 20.42
C ILE A 170 -2.75 5.04 21.79
N ALA A 171 -1.70 4.23 22.02
CA ALA A 171 -0.98 4.20 23.29
C ALA A 171 0.18 5.19 23.33
N VAL A 172 0.86 5.38 22.19
CA VAL A 172 1.91 6.37 22.09
C VAL A 172 1.78 7.17 20.81
N LEU A 173 1.83 8.49 20.94
CA LEU A 173 1.71 9.44 19.86
C LEU A 173 2.91 10.38 19.88
N ASP A 174 3.74 10.29 18.84
CA ASP A 174 4.87 11.19 18.59
C ASP A 174 4.52 12.10 17.41
N ILE A 175 4.58 13.42 17.60
CA ILE A 175 4.13 14.39 16.60
C ILE A 175 5.15 15.51 16.44
N LYS A 176 5.43 15.87 15.19
CA LYS A 176 6.11 17.12 14.84
C LYS A 176 5.10 18.21 14.49
N ILE A 177 5.18 19.34 15.18
CA ILE A 177 4.26 20.48 15.01
C ILE A 177 5.03 21.68 14.49
N HIS A 178 4.54 22.26 13.39
CA HIS A 178 5.19 23.38 12.68
C HIS A 178 4.36 24.67 12.69
N SER A 179 3.12 24.65 13.21
CA SER A 179 2.27 25.85 13.30
C SER A 179 1.21 25.77 14.39
N ALA A 180 0.75 26.92 14.88
CA ALA A 180 -0.30 27.00 15.89
C ALA A 180 -1.61 26.31 15.46
N ASN A 181 -1.93 26.35 14.17
CA ASN A 181 -3.09 25.65 13.60
C ASN A 181 -2.98 24.12 13.76
N GLN A 182 -1.79 23.56 13.58
CA GLN A 182 -1.56 22.11 13.80
C GLN A 182 -1.72 21.74 15.27
N LEU A 183 -1.19 22.57 16.16
CA LEU A 183 -1.34 22.40 17.60
C LEU A 183 -2.82 22.41 18.01
N HIS A 184 -3.59 23.39 17.51
CA HIS A 184 -5.03 23.45 17.72
C HIS A 184 -5.76 22.18 17.22
N ASN A 185 -5.46 21.72 16.01
CA ASN A 185 -6.05 20.49 15.47
C ASN A 185 -5.72 19.24 16.30
N LEU A 186 -4.51 19.15 16.85
CA LEU A 186 -4.12 18.08 17.77
C LEU A 186 -4.97 18.12 19.04
N TRP A 187 -5.13 19.30 19.65
CA TRP A 187 -5.95 19.43 20.87
C TRP A 187 -7.41 19.07 20.65
N GLU A 188 -8.00 19.45 19.52
CA GLU A 188 -9.35 19.01 19.14
C GLU A 188 -9.44 17.49 19.01
N THR A 189 -8.38 16.85 18.51
CA THR A 189 -8.33 15.40 18.39
C THR A 189 -8.23 14.75 19.78
N LEU A 190 -7.38 15.27 20.67
CA LEU A 190 -7.23 14.78 22.04
C LEU A 190 -8.52 14.92 22.87
N ARG A 191 -9.31 15.97 22.63
CA ARG A 191 -10.64 16.14 23.23
C ARG A 191 -11.61 15.00 22.90
N GLY A 192 -11.43 14.33 21.76
CA GLY A 192 -12.20 13.15 21.38
C GLY A 192 -12.00 11.93 22.30
N GLY A 193 -11.01 12.00 23.21
CA GLY A 193 -10.71 10.96 24.20
C GLY A 193 -9.73 9.93 23.66
N MET A 194 -8.58 9.78 24.32
CA MET A 194 -7.62 8.70 24.03
C MET A 194 -7.40 7.89 25.30
N SER A 195 -8.26 6.90 25.53
CA SER A 195 -8.26 6.09 26.76
C SER A 195 -6.98 5.29 26.99
N CYS A 196 -6.33 4.83 25.91
CA CYS A 196 -5.07 4.09 26.00
C CYS A 196 -3.82 4.97 25.95
N LEU A 197 -3.92 6.29 25.73
CA LEU A 197 -2.74 7.12 25.55
C LEU A 197 -1.89 7.17 26.81
N GLU A 198 -0.70 6.59 26.74
CA GLU A 198 0.30 6.51 27.81
C GLU A 198 1.43 7.51 27.61
N GLY A 199 1.77 7.80 26.35
CA GLY A 199 2.83 8.74 25.98
C GLY A 199 2.44 9.68 24.85
N LEU A 200 2.59 10.98 25.08
CA LEU A 200 2.47 12.04 24.08
C LEU A 200 3.79 12.80 23.99
N TYR A 201 4.40 12.77 22.80
CA TYR A 201 5.66 13.45 22.51
C TYR A 201 5.42 14.49 21.42
N ILE A 202 5.65 15.75 21.73
CA ILE A 202 5.42 16.87 20.82
C ILE A 202 6.77 17.54 20.53
N LEU A 203 7.27 17.36 19.32
CA LEU A 203 8.44 18.05 18.82
C LEU A 203 8.02 19.32 18.08
N CYS A 204 8.44 20.48 18.56
CA CYS A 204 8.36 21.73 17.81
C CYS A 204 9.76 22.05 17.25
N PRO A 205 10.09 21.60 16.03
CA PRO A 205 11.38 21.94 15.43
C PRO A 205 11.49 23.46 15.32
N ILE A 206 12.56 24.02 15.87
CA ILE A 206 12.96 25.40 15.61
C ILE A 206 13.35 25.42 14.13
N THR A 207 12.52 26.05 13.29
CA THR A 207 12.88 26.25 11.89
C THR A 207 13.98 27.30 11.81
N ASP A 208 15.21 26.90 11.49
CA ASP A 208 16.30 27.78 11.06
C ASP A 208 16.07 28.31 9.62
N TYR A 209 14.85 28.76 9.33
CA TYR A 209 14.49 29.32 8.03
C TYR A 209 14.21 30.82 8.17
N HIS A 210 15.07 31.60 7.51
CA HIS A 210 15.07 33.06 7.36
C HIS A 210 13.83 33.66 6.65
N GLU A 211 12.70 32.95 6.52
CA GLU A 211 11.58 33.37 5.65
C GLU A 211 10.24 33.66 6.34
N PHE A 212 10.15 33.66 7.68
CA PHE A 212 8.98 34.21 8.38
C PHE A 212 9.43 35.12 9.52
N ILE A 213 9.65 36.40 9.19
CA ILE A 213 10.20 37.43 10.11
C ILE A 213 9.20 37.91 11.17
N ASP A 214 7.92 37.54 11.14
CA ASP A 214 6.97 38.20 12.06
C ASP A 214 6.76 37.50 13.41
N TYR A 215 7.05 36.20 13.58
CA TYR A 215 6.94 35.56 14.90
C TYR A 215 7.95 34.41 15.09
N PRO A 216 8.94 34.55 16.00
CA PRO A 216 9.91 33.48 16.24
C PRO A 216 9.22 32.24 16.83
N PRO A 217 9.66 31.01 16.47
CA PRO A 217 9.16 29.75 17.02
C PRO A 217 9.33 29.57 18.55
N ARG A 218 9.68 30.60 19.31
CA ARG A 218 9.71 30.54 20.78
C ARG A 218 8.50 31.24 21.41
N THR A 219 7.86 32.20 20.76
CA THR A 219 6.78 33.00 21.39
C THR A 219 5.45 32.25 21.52
N TRP A 220 5.01 31.53 20.48
CA TRP A 220 3.79 30.70 20.46
C TRP A 220 3.72 29.60 21.55
N LEU A 221 4.85 28.97 21.89
CA LEU A 221 4.94 27.98 22.97
C LEU A 221 5.04 28.63 24.36
N ASN A 222 5.36 29.91 24.47
CA ASN A 222 5.48 30.60 25.75
C ASN A 222 4.14 31.21 26.18
N GLU A 223 3.32 31.71 25.24
CA GLU A 223 1.97 32.22 25.54
C GLU A 223 0.92 31.11 25.71
N TRP A 224 1.06 30.00 24.99
CA TRP A 224 0.08 28.90 24.93
C TRP A 224 0.66 27.55 25.36
N GLY A 225 1.77 27.58 26.10
CA GLY A 225 2.66 26.43 26.29
C GLY A 225 1.95 25.14 26.66
N SER A 226 2.45 24.04 26.12
CA SER A 226 1.88 22.68 26.23
C SER A 226 1.35 22.30 27.62
N ARG A 227 1.89 22.91 28.69
CA ARG A 227 1.38 22.80 30.06
C ARG A 227 0.01 23.47 30.30
N VAL A 228 -0.24 24.64 29.74
CA VAL A 228 -1.52 25.38 29.81
C VAL A 228 -2.59 24.70 28.96
N ALA A 229 -2.24 24.25 27.75
CA ALA A 229 -3.18 23.53 26.88
C ALA A 229 -3.55 22.13 27.43
N CYS A 230 -2.61 21.41 28.06
CA CYS A 230 -2.93 20.15 28.76
C CYS A 230 -3.82 20.37 29.99
N LYS A 231 -3.70 21.49 30.71
CA LYS A 231 -4.62 21.86 31.79
C LYS A 231 -6.04 22.18 31.29
N ALA A 232 -6.19 22.49 29.99
CA ALA A 232 -7.47 22.80 29.35
C ALA A 232 -8.17 21.56 28.76
N LEU A 233 -7.52 20.39 28.74
CA LEU A 233 -8.22 19.14 28.46
C LEU A 233 -9.10 18.79 29.66
N PRO A 234 -10.37 18.37 29.46
CA PRO A 234 -11.24 18.00 30.55
C PRO A 234 -10.54 16.98 31.46
N ASN A 235 -10.59 17.21 32.77
CA ASN A 235 -10.03 16.26 33.74
C ASN A 235 -10.62 14.87 33.47
N GLY A 236 -9.76 13.91 33.11
CA GLY A 236 -10.15 12.53 32.79
C GLY A 236 -10.21 12.17 31.30
N SER A 237 -10.02 13.10 30.36
CA SER A 237 -10.02 12.78 28.91
C SER A 237 -8.86 11.88 28.46
N LEU A 238 -7.76 11.86 29.21
CA LEU A 238 -6.54 11.08 28.94
C LEU A 238 -6.11 10.32 30.21
N PRO A 239 -6.89 9.32 30.64
CA PRO A 239 -6.75 8.71 31.98
C PRO A 239 -5.46 7.92 32.19
N ARG A 240 -4.78 7.52 31.11
CA ARG A 240 -3.55 6.72 31.16
C ARG A 240 -2.28 7.51 30.85
N LEU A 241 -2.39 8.81 30.57
CA LEU A 241 -1.24 9.59 30.13
C LEU A 241 -0.23 9.74 31.27
N ARG A 242 0.94 9.11 31.11
CA ARG A 242 2.03 9.13 32.09
C ARG A 242 3.17 10.04 31.66
N HIS A 243 3.38 10.15 30.35
CA HIS A 243 4.51 10.88 29.78
C HIS A 243 4.00 11.93 28.79
N LEU A 244 4.28 13.19 29.09
CA LEU A 244 4.11 14.33 28.20
C LEU A 244 5.48 15.00 28.07
N ARG A 245 6.02 15.03 26.85
CA ARG A 245 7.31 15.67 26.54
C ARG A 245 7.20 16.53 25.31
#